data_AF-A0A3B9M8E2-F1
#
_entry.id   AF-A0A3B9M8E2-F1
#
_cell.length_a   1.000
_cell.length_b   1.000
_cell.length_c   1.000
_cell.angle_alpha   90.00
_cell.angle_beta   90.00
_cell.angle_gamma   90.00
#
_symmetry.space_group_name_H-M   'P 1'
#
loop_
_entity.id
_entity.type
_entity.pdbx_description
1 polymer ?
#
loop_
_entity_poly.entity_id
_entity_poly.type
_entity_poly.pdbx_seq_one_letter_code
_entity_poly.pdbx_strand_id
1 'polypeptide(L)'
;IIRIFNTHGPRMQVLDGRAVPNFMAQAIRGEPLTVYGDGSQTRSLCYVSDLVRGVLATLDKGDELPVNLGNPNEVTVLELAQII
;
A
#
# COMPACT_ATOMS: atom_id res chain seq x y z
N ILE A 1 4.84 -8.04 18.57
CA ILE A 1 3.97 -6.95 18.03
C ILE A 1 4.27 -6.76 16.54
N ILE A 2 3.27 -6.74 15.65
CA ILE A 2 3.50 -6.49 14.21
C ILE A 2 3.15 -5.05 13.86
N ARG A 3 4.09 -4.32 13.27
CA ARG A 3 3.92 -2.95 12.78
C ARG A 3 3.73 -2.98 11.26
N ILE A 4 2.48 -2.88 10.83
CA ILE A 4 2.09 -2.99 9.42
C ILE A 4 2.29 -1.65 8.72
N PHE A 5 3.05 -1.65 7.62
CA PHE A 5 3.19 -0.50 6.73
C PHE A 5 2.09 -0.48 5.67
N ASN A 6 2.02 0.60 4.89
CA ASN A 6 1.04 0.79 3.83
C ASN A 6 0.88 -0.46 2.95
N THR A 7 -0.28 -1.11 3.09
CA THR A 7 -0.59 -2.35 2.41
C THR A 7 -1.78 -2.18 1.48
N HIS A 8 -1.68 -2.77 0.29
CA HIS A 8 -2.72 -2.72 -0.74
C HIS A 8 -3.02 -4.11 -1.33
N GLY A 9 -4.19 -4.25 -1.95
CA GLY A 9 -4.62 -5.47 -2.63
C GLY A 9 -6.13 -5.62 -2.72
N PRO A 10 -6.63 -6.79 -3.17
CA PRO A 10 -8.05 -7.08 -3.23
C PRO A 10 -8.75 -6.90 -1.87
N ARG A 11 -10.05 -6.58 -1.90
CA ARG A 11 -10.93 -6.36 -0.73
C ARG A 11 -10.67 -5.07 0.07
N MET A 12 -9.80 -4.18 -0.42
CA MET A 12 -9.71 -2.82 0.13
C MET A 12 -11.04 -2.08 -0.02
N GLN A 13 -11.38 -1.26 0.98
CA GLN A 13 -12.51 -0.36 0.90
C GLN A 13 -12.22 0.73 -0.12
N VAL A 14 -13.14 0.91 -1.08
CA VAL A 14 -13.01 1.85 -2.20
C VAL A 14 -12.81 3.30 -1.74
N LEU A 15 -13.44 3.69 -0.63
CA LEU A 15 -13.44 5.05 -0.09
C LEU A 15 -12.62 5.17 1.20
N ASP A 16 -11.51 4.45 1.33
CA ASP A 16 -10.69 4.54 2.55
C ASP A 16 -9.74 5.75 2.60
N GLY A 17 -9.68 6.54 1.52
CA GLY A 17 -8.89 7.76 1.43
C GLY A 17 -7.43 7.57 1.04
N ARG A 18 -6.94 6.33 0.87
CA ARG A 18 -5.58 6.05 0.38
C ARG A 18 -5.47 6.21 -1.13
N ALA A 19 -4.25 6.48 -1.60
CA ALA A 19 -3.97 6.74 -3.01
C ALA A 19 -4.38 5.58 -3.94
N VAL A 20 -3.99 4.34 -3.61
CA VAL A 20 -4.30 3.15 -4.44
C VAL A 20 -5.80 2.95 -4.65
N PRO A 21 -6.66 2.82 -3.62
CA PRO A 21 -8.09 2.61 -3.83
C PRO A 21 -8.77 3.79 -4.50
N ASN A 22 -8.36 5.03 -4.20
CA ASN A 22 -8.91 6.22 -4.87
C ASN A 22 -8.57 6.25 -6.37
N PHE A 23 -7.31 6.01 -6.74
CA PHE A 23 -6.89 5.98 -8.15
C PHE A 23 -7.58 4.85 -8.91
N MET A 24 -7.64 3.65 -8.33
CA MET A 24 -8.36 2.53 -8.95
C MET A 24 -9.85 2.85 -9.13
N ALA A 25 -10.49 3.51 -8.15
CA ALA A 25 -11.89 3.92 -8.26
C ALA A 25 -12.11 4.95 -9.37
N GLN A 26 -11.24 5.96 -9.47
CA GLN A 26 -11.29 6.99 -10.51
C GLN A 26 -11.07 6.38 -11.90
N ALA A 27 -10.03 5.55 -12.07
CA ALA A 27 -9.72 4.87 -13.32
C ALA A 27 -10.89 4.00 -13.82
N ILE A 28 -11.48 3.17 -12.94
CA ILE A 28 -12.62 2.31 -13.28
C ILE A 28 -13.85 3.12 -13.71
N ARG A 29 -14.03 4.34 -13.18
CA ARG A 29 -15.13 5.25 -13.54
C ARG A 29 -14.81 6.13 -14.76
N GLY A 30 -13.60 6.08 -15.29
CA GLY A 30 -13.14 6.99 -16.35
C GLY A 30 -12.96 8.43 -15.87
N GLU A 31 -12.78 8.65 -14.57
CA GLU A 31 -12.53 9.95 -13.96
C GLU A 31 -11.03 10.27 -14.00
N PRO A 32 -10.63 11.56 -14.13
CA PRO A 32 -9.24 11.95 -14.01
C PRO A 32 -8.64 11.58 -12.65
N LEU A 33 -7.42 11.04 -12.65
CA LEU A 33 -6.70 10.69 -11.42
C LEU A 33 -6.27 11.96 -10.67
N THR A 34 -6.59 12.05 -9.38
CA THR A 34 -6.34 13.26 -8.57
C THR A 34 -5.00 13.18 -7.84
N VAL A 35 -3.95 13.77 -8.41
CA VAL A 35 -2.66 13.95 -7.73
C VAL A 35 -2.63 15.30 -7.02
N TYR A 36 -2.46 15.30 -5.70
CA TYR A 36 -2.28 16.52 -4.91
C TYR A 36 -0.82 16.98 -4.94
N GLY A 37 -0.60 18.27 -5.18
CA GLY A 37 0.73 18.86 -5.32
C GLY A 37 1.38 18.46 -6.64
N ASP A 38 2.71 18.29 -6.63
CA ASP A 38 3.48 17.85 -7.79
C ASP A 38 3.60 16.32 -7.91
N GLY A 39 3.09 15.58 -6.91
CA GLY A 39 3.14 14.12 -6.88
C GLY A 39 4.49 13.53 -6.48
N SER A 40 5.47 14.35 -6.09
CA SER A 40 6.83 13.92 -5.70
C SER A 40 6.89 13.18 -4.37
N GLN A 41 5.84 13.29 -3.55
CA GLN A 41 5.74 12.57 -2.29
C GLN A 41 5.80 11.06 -2.51
N THR A 42 6.63 10.37 -1.73
CA THR A 42 6.83 8.93 -1.86
C THR A 42 5.95 8.13 -0.92
N ARG A 43 5.69 6.87 -1.28
CA ARG A 43 5.03 5.86 -0.46
C ARG A 43 5.71 4.51 -0.67
N SER A 44 5.92 3.78 0.42
CA SER A 44 6.17 2.34 0.36
C SER A 44 4.85 1.58 0.27
N LEU A 45 4.73 0.65 -0.68
CA LEU A 45 3.52 -0.15 -0.89
C LEU A 45 3.83 -1.63 -0.79
N CYS A 46 3.32 -2.26 0.27
CA CYS A 46 3.38 -3.71 0.46
C CYS A 46 2.13 -4.35 -0.16
N TYR A 47 2.28 -5.42 -0.94
CA TYR A 47 1.12 -6.15 -1.46
C TYR A 47 0.60 -7.13 -0.41
N VAL A 48 -0.73 -7.32 -0.35
CA VAL A 48 -1.40 -8.07 0.73
C VAL A 48 -0.88 -9.50 0.90
N SER A 49 -0.51 -10.21 -0.17
CA SER A 49 0.05 -11.56 -0.02
C SER A 49 1.41 -11.56 0.66
N ASP A 50 2.21 -10.51 0.47
CA ASP A 50 3.53 -10.38 1.09
C ASP A 50 3.40 -10.07 2.57
N LEU A 51 2.46 -9.20 2.93
CA LEU A 51 2.11 -8.95 4.32
C LEU A 51 1.68 -10.25 5.01
N VAL A 52 0.77 -11.02 4.40
CA VAL A 52 0.30 -12.29 4.97
C VAL A 52 1.46 -13.27 5.18
N ARG A 53 2.35 -13.42 4.19
CA ARG A 53 3.57 -14.25 4.35
C ARG A 53 4.44 -13.77 5.52
N GLY A 54 4.64 -12.45 5.64
CA GLY A 54 5.42 -11.87 6.74
C GLY A 54 4.79 -12.07 8.11
N VAL A 55 3.45 -12.00 8.21
CA VAL A 55 2.71 -12.26 9.45
C VAL A 55 2.92 -13.71 9.90
N LEU A 56 2.73 -14.67 8.98
CA LEU A 56 2.93 -16.10 9.28
C LEU A 56 4.37 -16.39 9.72
N ALA A 57 5.37 -15.86 8.99
CA ALA A 57 6.78 -16.03 9.36
C ALA A 57 7.12 -15.39 10.71
N THR A 58 6.47 -14.27 11.07
CA THR A 58 6.67 -13.62 12.38
C THR A 58 6.09 -14.48 13.51
N LEU A 59 4.95 -15.13 13.28
CA LEU A 59 4.36 -16.06 14.24
C LEU A 59 5.27 -17.28 14.45
N ASP A 60 5.79 -17.86 13.36
CA ASP A 60 6.69 -19.02 13.42
C ASP A 60 8.03 -18.71 14.11
N LYS A 61 8.52 -17.46 13.99
CA LYS A 61 9.76 -17.03 14.66
C LYS A 61 9.67 -17.09 16.19
N GLY A 62 8.49 -16.87 16.77
CA GLY A 62 8.26 -16.96 18.21
C GLY A 62 8.99 -15.91 19.08
N ASP A 63 9.50 -14.84 18.48
CA ASP A 63 10.18 -13.74 19.18
C ASP A 63 9.16 -12.67 19.64
N GLU A 64 9.34 -12.13 20.83
CA GLU A 64 8.44 -11.14 21.43
C GLU A 64 8.71 -9.71 20.96
N LEU A 65 9.83 -9.48 20.26
CA LEU A 65 10.20 -8.15 19.77
C LEU A 65 9.24 -7.62 18.68
N PRO A 66 9.02 -6.29 18.60
CA PRO A 66 8.26 -5.71 17.50
C PRO A 66 8.92 -5.93 16.13
N VAL A 67 8.12 -6.28 15.12
CA VAL A 67 8.58 -6.51 13.74
C VAL A 67 7.86 -5.55 12.80
N ASN A 68 8.62 -4.81 11.99
CA ASN A 68 8.08 -4.01 10.90
C ASN A 68 7.83 -4.91 9.68
N LEU A 69 6.61 -4.92 9.16
CA LEU A 69 6.26 -5.62 7.92
C LEU A 69 5.80 -4.63 6.87
N GLY A 70 6.50 -4.61 5.74
CA GLY A 70 6.29 -3.68 4.64
C GLY A 70 7.17 -3.99 3.45
N ASN A 71 7.17 -3.09 2.48
CA ASN A 71 8.07 -3.11 1.33
C ASN A 71 8.96 -1.87 1.41
N PRO A 72 10.31 -1.98 1.42
CA PRO A 72 11.18 -0.81 1.53
C PRO A 72 11.24 0.02 0.24
N ASN A 73 10.76 -0.51 -0.88
CA ASN A 73 10.77 0.21 -2.15
C ASN A 73 9.73 1.32 -2.11
N GLU A 74 10.20 2.53 -2.34
CA GLU A 74 9.38 3.73 -2.45
C GLU A 74 9.02 4.01 -3.91
N VAL A 75 7.81 4.50 -4.11
CA VAL A 75 7.33 5.05 -5.38
C VAL A 75 6.70 6.41 -5.13
N THR A 76 6.87 7.34 -6.05
CA THR A 76 6.17 8.63 -6.00
C THR A 76 4.68 8.44 -6.27
N VAL A 77 3.86 9.36 -5.78
CA VAL A 77 2.42 9.37 -6.10
C VAL A 77 2.19 9.58 -7.59
N LEU A 78 3.05 10.34 -8.26
CA LEU A 78 2.98 10.54 -9.71
C LEU A 78 3.26 9.25 -10.49
N GLU A 79 4.32 8.51 -10.16
CA GLU A 79 4.61 7.20 -10.76
C GLU A 79 3.47 6.22 -10.51
N LEU A 80 2.90 6.21 -9.30
CA LEU A 80 1.76 5.37 -8.97
C LEU A 80 0.55 5.69 -9.86
N ALA A 81 0.26 6.97 -10.11
CA ALA A 81 -0.83 7.38 -10.99
C ALA A 81 -0.56 7.06 -12.47
N GLN A 82 0.70 6.96 -12.91
CA GLN A 82 1.06 6.59 -14.28
C GLN A 82 0.97 5.08 -14.56
N ILE A 83 1.10 4.25 -13.52
CA ILE A 83 1.01 2.79 -13.63
C ILE A 83 -0.46 2.32 -13.69
N ILE A 84 -1.37 3.07 -13.08
CA ILE A 84 -2.82 2.79 -13.00
C ILE A 84 -3.53 3.34 -14.22
#